data_AF-A0A0C2S6K8-F1
#
_entry.id   AF-A0A0C2S6K8-F1
#
_cell.length_a   1.000
_cell.length_b   1.000
_cell.length_c   1.000
_cell.angle_alpha   90.00
_cell.angle_beta   90.00
_cell.angle_gamma   90.00
#
_symmetry.space_group_name_H-M   'P 1'
#
loop_
_entity.id
_entity.type
_entity.pdbx_description
1 polymer ?
#
loop_
_entity_poly.entity_id
_entity_poly.type
_entity_poly.pdbx_seq_one_letter_code
_entity_poly.pdbx_strand_id
1 'polypeptide(L)'
;MSNSSTPMSRYPRRVRLGGFVMSAESAVAWGSNISGKELHLPRNNPTVCKVILDKVRSYNVNFRDVGEVAGIDYMVITQSAWFQGYKDMDPELIPQFEEGEREAIARQLLEAEGVHNYQFKTVLG
;
A
#
# COMPACT_ATOMS: atom_id res chain seq x y z
N MET A 1 -37.46 -5.79 -24.53
CA MET A 1 -36.01 -5.80 -24.25
C MET A 1 -35.83 -5.21 -22.87
N SER A 2 -35.72 -6.05 -21.83
CA SER A 2 -35.56 -5.59 -20.46
C SER A 2 -34.10 -5.78 -20.08
N ASN A 3 -33.33 -4.69 -20.07
CA ASN A 3 -31.96 -4.69 -19.55
C ASN A 3 -32.02 -4.86 -18.03
N SER A 4 -31.91 -6.10 -17.57
CA SER A 4 -31.62 -6.40 -16.17
C SER A 4 -30.13 -6.13 -15.94
N SER A 5 -29.78 -4.90 -15.59
CA SER A 5 -28.46 -4.58 -15.02
C SER A 5 -28.38 -5.24 -13.65
N THR A 6 -27.72 -6.39 -13.59
CA THR A 6 -27.35 -7.07 -12.34
C THR A 6 -26.72 -6.04 -11.40
N PRO A 7 -27.15 -5.90 -10.14
CA PRO A 7 -26.51 -5.00 -9.20
C PRO A 7 -25.04 -5.44 -9.08
N MET A 8 -24.11 -4.57 -9.46
CA MET A 8 -22.68 -4.82 -9.28
C MET A 8 -22.48 -5.20 -7.81
N SER A 9 -22.03 -6.43 -7.57
CA SER A 9 -21.67 -6.89 -6.23
C SER A 9 -20.62 -5.92 -5.69
N ARG A 10 -21.03 -5.03 -4.76
CA ARG A 10 -20.13 -4.11 -4.09
C ARG A 10 -19.29 -4.94 -3.12
N TYR A 11 -18.17 -5.47 -3.60
CA TYR A 11 -17.22 -6.18 -2.75
C TYR A 11 -16.75 -5.21 -1.65
N PRO A 12 -17.07 -5.46 -0.37
CA PRO A 12 -16.87 -4.48 0.69
C PRO A 12 -15.38 -4.28 0.99
N ARG A 13 -15.01 -3.03 1.31
CA ARG A 13 -13.70 -2.65 1.84
C ARG A 13 -13.92 -2.00 3.20
N ARG A 14 -13.48 -2.64 4.28
CA ARG A 14 -13.92 -2.30 5.65
C ARG A 14 -12.98 -1.34 6.39
N VAL A 15 -11.87 -1.00 5.76
CA VAL A 15 -10.87 -0.10 6.31
C VAL A 15 -10.39 0.85 5.23
N ARG A 16 -9.97 2.03 5.66
CA ARG A 16 -9.10 2.92 4.89
C ARG A 16 -7.71 2.90 5.50
N LEU A 17 -6.70 2.90 4.65
CA LEU A 17 -5.29 2.88 5.02
C LEU A 17 -4.63 4.17 4.56
N GLY A 18 -3.83 4.78 5.44
CA GLY A 18 -2.99 5.93 5.13
C GLY A 18 -1.53 5.51 5.14
N GLY A 19 -0.76 6.00 4.16
CA GLY A 19 0.65 5.66 4.08
C GLY A 19 1.30 6.07 2.77
N PHE A 20 2.56 5.68 2.62
CA PHE A 20 3.37 5.99 1.43
C PHE A 20 3.21 4.87 0.40
N VAL A 21 2.49 5.18 -0.68
CA VAL A 21 2.30 4.29 -1.83
C VAL A 21 3.47 4.41 -2.78
N MET A 22 3.97 3.27 -3.24
CA MET A 22 5.04 3.16 -4.23
C MET A 22 4.70 2.09 -5.27
N SER A 23 5.35 2.18 -6.43
CA SER A 23 5.18 1.20 -7.50
C SER A 23 5.79 -0.15 -7.14
N ALA A 24 5.33 -1.20 -7.81
CA ALA A 24 5.94 -2.52 -7.80
C ALA A 24 7.46 -2.49 -8.06
N GLU A 25 7.92 -1.68 -9.01
CA GLU A 25 9.35 -1.49 -9.32
C GLU A 25 10.12 -0.95 -8.11
N SER A 26 9.58 0.06 -7.44
CA SER A 26 10.21 0.67 -6.25
C SER A 26 10.26 -0.32 -5.09
N ALA A 27 9.18 -1.07 -4.87
CA ALA A 27 9.14 -2.12 -3.85
C ALA A 27 10.12 -3.26 -4.14
N VAL A 28 10.25 -3.69 -5.40
CA VAL A 28 11.24 -4.70 -5.80
C VAL A 28 12.66 -4.20 -5.58
N ALA A 29 12.99 -3.00 -6.06
CA ALA A 29 14.31 -2.42 -5.88
C ALA A 29 14.69 -2.32 -4.40
N TRP A 30 13.77 -1.86 -3.56
CA TRP A 30 13.99 -1.77 -2.13
C TRP A 30 14.16 -3.15 -1.48
N GLY A 31 13.26 -4.10 -1.77
CA GLY A 31 13.36 -5.46 -1.25
C GLY A 31 14.65 -6.18 -1.68
N SER A 32 15.11 -5.93 -2.91
CA SER A 32 16.38 -6.42 -3.41
C SER A 32 17.57 -5.85 -2.65
N ASN A 33 17.55 -4.55 -2.37
CA ASN A 33 18.59 -3.88 -1.59
C ASN A 33 18.66 -4.45 -0.16
N ILE A 34 17.51 -4.59 0.52
CA ILE A 34 17.45 -5.16 1.89
C ILE A 34 18.00 -6.59 1.91
N SER A 35 17.62 -7.41 0.93
CA SER A 35 17.93 -8.85 0.93
C SER A 35 19.30 -9.21 0.35
N GLY A 36 19.97 -8.26 -0.33
CA GLY A 36 21.20 -8.51 -1.07
C GLY A 36 21.02 -9.44 -2.27
N LYS A 37 19.80 -9.58 -2.79
CA LYS A 37 19.46 -10.47 -3.91
C LYS A 37 18.57 -9.76 -4.93
N GLU A 38 18.78 -10.05 -6.20
CA GLU A 38 17.86 -9.61 -7.25
C GLU A 38 16.51 -10.35 -7.11
N LEU A 39 15.42 -9.58 -7.01
CA LEU A 39 14.06 -10.07 -6.86
C LEU A 39 13.25 -9.66 -8.09
N HIS A 40 12.29 -10.49 -8.49
CA HIS A 40 11.42 -10.20 -9.63
C HIS A 40 9.97 -10.58 -9.32
N LEU A 41 9.05 -9.68 -9.66
CA LEU A 41 7.62 -9.97 -9.62
C LEU A 41 7.18 -10.73 -10.89
N PRO A 42 6.13 -11.56 -10.81
CA PRO A 42 5.33 -11.85 -9.61
C PRO A 42 5.96 -12.92 -8.69
N ARG A 43 7.00 -13.63 -9.15
CA ARG A 43 7.58 -14.81 -8.48
C ARG A 43 8.02 -14.53 -7.04
N ASN A 44 8.59 -13.37 -6.77
CA ASN A 44 9.14 -13.01 -5.48
C ASN A 44 8.21 -12.14 -4.62
N ASN A 45 6.92 -11.99 -4.97
CA ASN A 45 6.01 -11.12 -4.21
C ASN A 45 6.00 -11.42 -2.69
N PRO A 46 5.87 -12.69 -2.24
CA PRO A 46 5.92 -12.99 -0.80
C PRO A 46 7.25 -12.59 -0.15
N THR A 47 8.36 -12.72 -0.88
CA THR A 47 9.69 -12.33 -0.39
C THR A 47 9.81 -10.82 -0.27
N VAL A 48 9.39 -10.06 -1.30
CA VAL A 48 9.39 -8.59 -1.29
C VAL A 48 8.58 -8.08 -0.09
N CYS A 49 7.34 -8.56 0.09
CA CYS A 49 6.52 -8.18 1.22
C CYS A 49 7.18 -8.51 2.56
N LYS A 50 7.74 -9.73 2.70
CA LYS A 50 8.35 -10.16 3.96
C LYS A 50 9.56 -9.31 4.35
N VAL A 51 10.53 -9.13 3.44
CA VAL A 51 11.79 -8.45 3.79
C VAL A 51 11.56 -6.99 4.13
N ILE A 52 10.66 -6.32 3.40
CA ILE A 52 10.29 -4.94 3.69
C ILE A 52 9.48 -4.87 4.98
N LEU A 53 8.50 -5.76 5.18
CA LEU A 53 7.71 -5.80 6.41
C LEU A 53 8.61 -5.98 7.64
N ASP A 54 9.57 -6.91 7.60
CA ASP A 54 10.51 -7.14 8.69
C ASP A 54 11.40 -5.91 8.95
N LYS A 55 11.77 -5.16 7.89
CA LYS A 55 12.52 -3.90 8.01
C LYS A 55 11.72 -2.78 8.66
N VAL A 56 10.44 -2.64 8.30
CA VAL A 56 9.63 -1.50 8.75
C VAL A 56 8.94 -1.74 10.11
N ARG A 57 8.78 -3.01 10.53
CA ARG A 57 8.11 -3.37 11.80
C ARG A 57 8.70 -2.72 13.03
N SER A 58 10.02 -2.51 13.09
CA SER A 58 10.68 -1.84 14.21
C SER A 58 10.25 -0.38 14.38
N TYR A 59 9.66 0.23 13.34
CA TYR A 59 9.12 1.59 13.34
C TYR A 59 7.62 1.63 13.62
N ASN A 60 7.01 0.51 14.02
CA ASN A 60 5.58 0.38 14.28
C ASN A 60 4.69 0.77 13.07
N VAL A 61 5.18 0.48 11.87
CA VAL A 61 4.44 0.62 10.61
C VAL A 61 4.31 -0.74 9.92
N ASN A 62 3.36 -0.86 9.01
CA ASN A 62 3.09 -2.11 8.29
C ASN A 62 3.44 -1.96 6.80
N PHE A 63 3.52 -3.07 6.07
CA PHE A 63 3.78 -3.09 4.63
C PHE A 63 3.01 -4.20 3.94
N ARG A 64 2.31 -3.86 2.85
CA ARG A 64 1.63 -4.82 1.96
C ARG A 64 1.36 -4.21 0.59
N ASP A 65 0.98 -5.05 -0.36
CA ASP A 65 0.32 -4.59 -1.59
C ASP A 65 -1.07 -4.01 -1.29
N VAL A 66 -1.46 -3.00 -2.05
CA VAL A 66 -2.72 -2.26 -1.89
C VAL A 66 -3.39 -2.00 -3.25
N GLY A 67 -4.65 -1.58 -3.22
CA GLY A 67 -5.42 -1.29 -4.42
C GLY A 67 -6.23 -2.48 -4.93
N GLU A 68 -6.85 -2.31 -6.10
CA GLU A 68 -7.77 -3.30 -6.68
C GLU A 68 -7.07 -4.38 -7.49
N VAL A 69 -5.82 -4.13 -7.90
CA VAL A 69 -4.99 -5.08 -8.66
C VAL A 69 -3.76 -5.43 -7.83
N ALA A 70 -3.67 -6.71 -7.43
CA ALA A 70 -2.57 -7.20 -6.62
C ALA A 70 -1.21 -7.06 -7.35
N GLY A 71 -0.18 -6.68 -6.60
CA GLY A 71 1.20 -6.57 -7.10
C GLY A 71 1.48 -5.37 -8.01
N ILE A 72 0.58 -4.39 -8.07
CA ILE A 72 0.79 -3.12 -8.80
C ILE A 72 1.32 -2.04 -7.85
N ASP A 73 0.61 -1.81 -6.76
CA ASP A 73 0.93 -0.79 -5.77
C ASP A 73 1.24 -1.44 -4.42
N TYR A 74 2.23 -0.87 -3.73
CA TYR A 74 2.64 -1.28 -2.39
C TYR A 74 2.60 -0.07 -1.47
N MET A 75 2.31 -0.29 -0.19
CA MET A 75 2.20 0.80 0.78
C MET A 75 2.96 0.49 2.07
N VAL A 76 3.78 1.44 2.51
CA VAL A 76 4.17 1.55 3.93
C VAL A 76 3.00 2.19 4.67
N ILE A 77 2.25 1.39 5.41
CA ILE A 77 1.03 1.79 6.10
C ILE A 77 1.38 2.35 7.47
N THR A 78 1.02 3.61 7.69
CA THR A 78 1.24 4.34 8.95
C THR A 78 -0.07 4.57 9.70
N GLN A 79 -1.20 4.65 8.99
CA GLN A 79 -2.53 4.88 9.56
C GLN A 79 -3.54 3.85 9.06
N SER A 80 -4.49 3.50 9.93
CA SER A 80 -5.65 2.70 9.55
C SER A 80 -6.86 3.14 10.36
N ALA A 81 -8.01 3.13 9.71
CA ALA A 81 -9.29 3.39 10.36
C ALA A 81 -10.38 2.56 9.71
N TRP A 82 -11.39 2.18 10.49
CA TRP A 82 -12.59 1.54 9.96
C TRP A 82 -13.31 2.49 8.99
N PHE A 83 -13.83 1.94 7.90
CA PHE A 83 -14.54 2.69 6.87
C PHE A 83 -15.49 1.76 6.09
N GLN A 84 -16.62 2.27 5.58
CA GLN A 84 -17.56 1.49 4.76
C GLN A 84 -17.34 1.75 3.27
N GLY A 85 -16.19 1.32 2.77
CA GLY A 85 -15.86 1.37 1.35
C GLY A 85 -16.42 0.19 0.56
N TYR A 86 -16.28 0.27 -0.76
CA TYR A 86 -16.51 -0.85 -1.68
C TYR A 86 -15.50 -0.78 -2.82
N LYS A 87 -15.27 -1.93 -3.47
CA LYS A 87 -14.42 -2.04 -4.66
C LYS A 87 -14.82 -1.03 -5.72
N ASP A 88 -13.82 -0.38 -6.32
CA ASP A 88 -13.99 0.65 -7.36
C ASP A 88 -14.80 1.88 -6.89
N MET A 89 -14.88 2.12 -5.57
CA MET A 89 -15.39 3.36 -5.01
C MET A 89 -14.54 4.53 -5.51
N ASP A 90 -15.20 5.63 -5.87
CA ASP A 90 -14.55 6.88 -6.24
C ASP A 90 -13.59 7.34 -5.14
N PRO A 91 -12.28 7.50 -5.43
CA PRO A 91 -11.30 7.95 -4.45
C PRO A 91 -11.65 9.26 -3.75
N GLU A 92 -12.39 10.17 -4.41
CA GLU A 92 -12.81 11.45 -3.82
C GLU A 92 -13.79 11.28 -2.66
N LEU A 93 -14.48 10.14 -2.59
CA LEU A 93 -15.41 9.81 -1.51
C LEU A 93 -14.71 9.22 -0.28
N ILE A 94 -13.42 8.93 -0.38
CA ILE A 94 -12.63 8.38 0.74
C ILE A 94 -12.07 9.56 1.53
N PRO A 95 -12.44 9.72 2.82
CA PRO A 95 -11.81 10.73 3.67
C PRO A 95 -10.30 10.51 3.72
N GLN A 96 -9.55 11.56 3.40
CA GLN A 96 -8.09 11.49 3.38
C GLN A 96 -7.52 11.60 4.80
N PHE A 97 -6.42 10.88 5.06
CA PHE A 97 -5.59 11.10 6.22
C PHE A 97 -4.66 12.31 6.00
N GLU A 98 -4.24 12.92 7.09
CA GLU A 98 -3.20 13.95 7.10
C GLU A 98 -1.91 13.37 7.69
N GLU A 99 -0.77 13.85 7.22
CA GLU A 99 0.53 13.42 7.72
C GLU A 99 0.80 13.99 9.12
N GLY A 100 1.38 13.18 9.99
CA GLY A 100 1.83 13.58 11.32
C GLY A 100 3.21 13.03 11.66
N GLU A 101 3.48 12.85 12.96
CA GLU A 101 4.80 12.42 13.45
C GLU A 101 5.21 11.04 12.93
N ARG A 102 4.26 10.10 12.84
CA ARG A 102 4.54 8.75 12.35
C ARG A 102 4.95 8.75 10.87
N GLU A 103 4.32 9.61 10.07
CA GLU A 103 4.65 9.79 8.67
C GLU A 103 6.02 10.42 8.50
N ALA A 104 6.39 11.40 9.34
CA ALA A 104 7.73 11.97 9.34
C ALA A 104 8.81 10.92 9.63
N ILE A 105 8.59 10.03 10.60
CA ILE A 105 9.51 8.92 10.91
C ILE A 105 9.61 7.93 9.73
N ALA A 106 8.47 7.54 9.16
CA ALA A 106 8.46 6.63 8.02
C ALA A 106 9.12 7.27 6.77
N ARG A 107 9.00 8.59 6.59
CA ARG A 107 9.69 9.32 5.53
C ARG A 107 11.21 9.28 5.69
N GLN A 108 11.70 9.53 6.90
CA GLN A 108 13.13 9.43 7.22
C GLN A 108 13.68 8.03 6.96
N LEU A 109 12.90 6.98 7.29
CA LEU A 109 13.26 5.61 6.97
C LEU A 109 13.36 5.40 5.45
N LEU A 110 12.35 5.81 4.68
CA LEU A 110 12.36 5.67 3.22
C LEU A 110 13.55 6.40 2.60
N GLU A 111 13.86 7.61 3.06
CA GLU A 111 15.03 8.39 2.64
C GLU A 111 16.35 7.68 2.96
N ALA A 112 16.49 7.16 4.19
CA ALA A 112 17.69 6.42 4.60
C ALA A 112 17.92 5.14 3.78
N GLU A 113 16.83 4.55 3.27
CA GLU A 113 16.86 3.35 2.43
C GLU A 113 16.99 3.66 0.93
N GLY A 114 17.07 4.94 0.54
CA GLY A 114 17.18 5.38 -0.86
C GLY A 114 15.87 5.23 -1.66
N VAL A 115 14.73 5.10 -0.99
CA VAL A 115 13.42 5.03 -1.63
C VAL A 115 12.87 6.45 -1.74
N HIS A 116 12.70 6.96 -2.96
CA HIS A 116 12.26 8.34 -3.20
C HIS A 116 10.97 8.47 -4.02
N ASN A 117 10.59 7.42 -4.77
CA ASN A 117 9.41 7.43 -5.61
C ASN A 117 8.19 6.90 -4.85
N TYR A 118 7.62 7.73 -3.98
CA TYR A 118 6.41 7.42 -3.23
C TYR A 118 5.48 8.63 -3.12
N GLN A 119 4.23 8.38 -2.78
CA GLN A 119 3.22 9.41 -2.50
C GLN A 119 2.43 9.04 -1.26
N PHE A 120 2.22 9.98 -0.35
CA PHE A 120 1.29 9.77 0.77
C PHE A 120 -0.15 9.76 0.24
N LYS A 121 -0.88 8.68 0.47
CA LYS A 121 -2.26 8.50 -0.01
C LYS A 121 -3.12 7.79 1.03
N THR A 122 -4.44 7.97 0.90
CA THR A 122 -5.43 7.12 1.53
C THR A 122 -6.03 6.16 0.52
N VAL A 123 -6.03 4.86 0.82
CA VAL A 123 -6.58 3.81 -0.04
C VAL A 123 -7.54 2.92 0.74
N LEU A 124 -8.42 2.20 0.04
CA LEU A 124 -9.24 1.17 0.63
C LEU A 124 -8.43 -0.11 0.89
N GLY A 125 -8.77 -0.81 1.97
CA GLY A 125 -8.06 -2.02 2.40
C GLY A 125 -8.92 -3.16 2.89
#